data_AF-A0A9D2SUL9-F1
#
_entry.id   AF-A0A9D2SUL9-F1
#
_cell.length_a   1.000
_cell.length_b   1.000
_cell.length_c   1.000
_cell.angle_alpha   90.00
_cell.angle_beta   90.00
_cell.angle_gamma   90.00
#
_symmetry.space_group_name_H-M   'P 1'
#
loop_
_entity.id
_entity.type
_entity.pdbx_description
1 polymer ?
#
loop_
_entity_poly.entity_id
_entity_poly.type
_entity_poly.pdbx_seq_one_letter_code
_entity_poly.pdbx_strand_id
1 'polypeptide(L)'
;MGKADVAVRQWLSDKGRFADLFNGVVFQGEEVVLAGALEEQKEEASLIVTDQNKNERTVQKYRDIVMRWNGKLNLAVLAIEAQDKIYPVITLVFYYDMKEWDAAIDLYDMMGIKAEVEKYPLLKQYISNYHINLIDAERIEKPEMFRTDLHEVLGMLRYRGDKSGLQTYVNDNESYFSNLDQDSYYAIGSFLKSKRLLKKIEADNQGRKEIRLNMCKALEELYEDGIEQGKRDTAINLKRMGLTLDQIAQAVEENVSVVRVWLEGSKLKK
;
A
#
# COMPACT_ATOMS: atom_id res chain seq x y z
N MET A 1 33.05 2.55 16.62
CA MET A 1 32.57 2.18 17.97
C MET A 1 33.78 1.85 18.82
N GLY A 2 33.80 2.32 20.06
CA GLY A 2 34.90 2.01 20.99
C GLY A 2 34.82 0.55 21.43
N LYS A 3 35.94 -0.01 21.92
CA LYS A 3 35.95 -1.35 22.54
C LYS A 3 34.95 -1.48 23.71
N ALA A 4 34.60 -0.36 24.36
CA ALA A 4 33.64 -0.29 25.45
C ALA A 4 32.20 -0.60 25.01
N ASP A 5 31.71 -0.01 23.92
CA ASP A 5 30.34 -0.22 23.44
C ASP A 5 30.07 -1.69 23.10
N VAL A 6 31.07 -2.36 22.52
CA VAL A 6 31.01 -3.79 22.17
C VAL A 6 30.94 -4.66 23.43
N ALA A 7 31.71 -4.33 24.46
CA ALA A 7 31.73 -5.07 25.72
C ALA A 7 30.40 -4.94 26.48
N VAL A 8 29.83 -3.73 26.54
CA VAL A 8 28.54 -3.48 27.20
C VAL A 8 27.42 -4.26 26.51
N ARG A 9 27.40 -4.26 25.16
CA ARG A 9 26.44 -5.06 24.41
C ARG A 9 26.56 -6.55 24.73
N GLN A 10 27.77 -7.11 24.61
CA GLN A 10 27.97 -8.54 24.85
C GLN A 10 27.56 -8.94 26.28
N TRP A 11 27.75 -8.05 27.25
CA TRP A 11 27.31 -8.27 28.62
C TRP A 11 25.77 -8.24 28.75
N LEU A 12 25.08 -7.27 28.15
CA LEU A 12 23.61 -7.14 28.19
C LEU A 12 22.86 -8.14 27.28
N SER A 13 23.50 -8.74 26.28
CA SER A 13 22.90 -9.76 25.41
C SER A 13 22.67 -11.11 26.12
N ASP A 14 23.17 -11.28 27.34
CA ASP A 14 22.89 -12.45 28.17
C ASP A 14 21.40 -12.48 28.57
N LYS A 15 20.70 -13.56 28.23
CA LYS A 15 19.25 -13.69 28.47
C LYS A 15 18.86 -13.57 29.95
N GLY A 16 19.74 -14.01 30.86
CA GLY A 16 19.51 -13.88 32.30
C GLY A 16 19.60 -12.43 32.75
N ARG A 17 20.67 -11.73 32.37
CA ARG A 17 20.85 -10.30 32.68
C ARG A 17 19.79 -9.42 32.01
N PHE A 18 19.41 -9.74 30.79
CA PHE A 18 18.36 -9.03 30.07
C PHE A 18 16.98 -9.22 30.74
N ALA A 19 16.63 -10.45 31.10
CA ALA A 19 15.41 -10.73 31.85
C ALA A 19 15.37 -10.01 33.19
N ASP A 20 16.47 -10.05 33.95
CA ASP A 20 16.62 -9.38 35.25
C ASP A 20 16.46 -7.86 35.13
N LEU A 21 17.07 -7.24 34.10
CA LEU A 21 16.91 -5.81 33.82
C LEU A 21 15.44 -5.43 33.61
N PHE A 22 14.71 -6.19 32.78
CA PHE A 22 13.29 -5.93 32.55
C PHE A 22 12.42 -6.24 33.78
N ASN A 23 12.70 -7.32 34.51
CA ASN A 23 11.98 -7.64 35.74
C ASN A 23 12.15 -6.53 36.79
N GLY A 24 13.38 -6.05 37.00
CA GLY A 24 13.66 -4.96 37.93
C GLY A 24 13.04 -3.62 37.53
N VAL A 25 13.14 -3.23 36.25
CA VAL A 25 12.71 -1.90 35.78
C VAL A 25 11.24 -1.83 35.41
N VAL A 26 10.73 -2.84 34.68
CA VAL A 26 9.36 -2.85 34.11
C VAL A 26 8.38 -3.55 35.06
N PHE A 27 8.78 -4.67 35.65
CA PHE A 27 7.93 -5.48 36.52
C PHE A 27 8.20 -5.26 38.00
N GLN A 28 8.88 -4.16 38.35
CA GLN A 28 9.09 -3.70 39.73
C GLN A 28 9.73 -4.76 40.66
N GLY A 29 10.58 -5.62 40.10
CA GLY A 29 11.28 -6.69 40.82
C GLY A 29 10.60 -8.06 40.77
N GLU A 30 9.40 -8.17 40.20
CA GLU A 30 8.70 -9.45 40.02
C GLU A 30 9.31 -10.27 38.87
N GLU A 31 9.49 -11.57 39.08
CA GLU A 31 10.06 -12.49 38.08
C GLU A 31 9.01 -12.89 37.03
N VAL A 32 8.77 -11.98 36.07
CA VAL A 32 7.76 -12.16 35.01
C VAL A 32 8.39 -12.62 33.69
N VAL A 33 9.52 -12.03 33.31
CA VAL A 33 10.29 -12.41 32.13
C VAL A 33 11.28 -13.50 32.54
N LEU A 34 11.10 -14.70 31.99
CA LEU A 34 12.02 -15.82 32.20
C LEU A 34 13.02 -15.89 31.05
N ALA A 35 14.30 -16.11 31.36
CA ALA A 35 15.36 -16.21 30.35
C ALA A 35 15.09 -17.29 29.29
N GLY A 36 14.43 -18.40 29.68
CA GLY A 36 14.03 -19.48 28.76
C GLY A 36 12.94 -19.07 27.76
N ALA A 37 12.23 -17.98 28.02
CA ALA A 37 11.17 -17.44 27.17
C ALA A 37 11.66 -16.34 26.21
N LEU A 38 12.97 -16.04 26.22
CA LEU A 38 13.59 -15.02 25.38
C LEU A 38 14.30 -15.62 24.16
N GLU A 39 14.09 -15.02 22.99
CA GLU A 39 14.76 -15.36 21.74
C GLU A 39 15.45 -14.13 21.17
N GLU A 40 16.75 -14.24 20.85
CA GLU A 40 17.51 -13.13 20.27
C GLU A 40 17.05 -12.87 18.84
N GLN A 41 16.77 -11.61 18.51
CA GLN A 41 16.49 -11.18 17.14
C GLN A 41 17.79 -10.63 16.53
N LYS A 42 18.28 -11.27 15.46
CA LYS A 42 19.43 -10.77 14.71
C LYS A 42 18.93 -9.87 13.58
N GLU A 43 18.91 -8.56 13.82
CA GLU A 43 18.76 -7.58 12.73
C GLU A 43 20.14 -7.06 12.30
N GLU A 44 20.49 -7.34 11.05
CA GLU A 44 21.77 -6.92 10.45
C GLU A 44 21.59 -5.56 9.76
N ALA A 45 22.00 -4.46 10.41
CA ALA A 45 22.21 -3.19 9.73
C ALA A 45 23.72 -2.98 9.48
N SER A 46 24.11 -2.94 8.20
CA SER A 46 25.46 -2.58 7.80
C SER A 46 25.52 -1.12 7.32
N LEU A 47 26.55 -0.39 7.77
CA LEU A 47 26.88 0.93 7.25
C LEU A 47 28.25 0.85 6.58
N ILE A 48 28.34 1.31 5.34
CA ILE A 48 29.61 1.54 4.66
C ILE A 48 30.15 2.87 5.19
N VAL A 49 31.28 2.82 5.91
CA VAL A 49 31.96 4.02 6.42
C VAL A 49 33.26 4.17 5.67
N THR A 50 33.45 5.33 5.04
CA THR A 50 34.70 5.67 4.37
C THR A 50 35.67 6.30 5.37
N ASP A 51 36.85 5.69 5.53
CA ASP A 51 37.95 6.22 6.35
C ASP A 51 38.50 7.54 5.76
N GLN A 52 39.26 8.30 6.55
CA GLN A 52 39.98 9.52 6.12
C GLN A 52 40.94 9.24 4.94
N ASN A 53 41.36 7.99 4.77
CA ASN A 53 42.16 7.50 3.65
C ASN A 53 41.33 7.01 2.45
N LYS A 54 40.04 7.33 2.36
CA LYS A 54 39.08 6.86 1.33
C LYS A 54 38.88 5.33 1.26
N ASN A 55 39.30 4.59 2.27
CA ASN A 55 39.03 3.16 2.33
C ASN A 55 37.62 2.91 2.87
N GLU A 56 36.80 2.21 2.09
CA GLU A 56 35.50 1.73 2.55
C GLU A 56 35.69 0.62 3.58
N ARG A 57 35.14 0.82 4.78
CA ARG A 57 35.03 -0.21 5.81
C ARG A 57 33.57 -0.47 6.08
N THR A 58 33.15 -1.72 5.91
CA THR A 58 31.85 -2.18 6.40
C THR A 58 31.92 -2.21 7.92
N VAL A 59 31.26 -1.27 8.58
CA VAL A 59 31.13 -1.26 10.03
C VAL A 59 29.77 -1.87 10.35
N GLN A 60 29.77 -3.10 10.85
CA GLN A 60 28.59 -3.69 11.47
C GLN A 60 28.29 -2.91 12.75
N LYS A 61 27.20 -2.14 12.75
CA LYS A 61 26.79 -1.33 13.89
C LYS A 61 25.55 -1.98 14.51
N TYR A 62 25.76 -2.75 15.58
CA TYR A 62 24.69 -3.24 16.43
C TYR A 62 24.60 -2.28 17.61
N ARG A 63 23.73 -1.26 17.52
CA ARG A 63 23.56 -0.30 18.61
C ARG A 63 22.57 -0.77 19.68
N ASP A 64 21.61 -1.60 19.28
CA ASP A 64 20.47 -1.96 20.12
C ASP A 64 20.41 -3.49 20.36
N ILE A 65 19.82 -3.89 21.50
CA ILE A 65 19.61 -5.30 21.85
C ILE A 65 18.12 -5.55 21.82
N VAL A 66 17.66 -6.46 20.96
CA VAL A 66 16.25 -6.81 20.83
C VAL A 66 16.05 -8.30 21.11
N MET A 67 15.14 -8.63 22.02
CA MET A 67 14.74 -10.00 22.33
C MET A 67 13.23 -10.17 22.20
N ARG A 68 12.82 -11.25 21.55
CA ARG A 68 11.42 -11.67 21.47
C ARG A 68 11.06 -12.45 22.73
N TRP A 69 10.08 -11.95 23.47
CA TRP A 69 9.51 -12.56 24.66
C TRP A 69 8.19 -13.27 24.32
N ASN A 70 8.08 -14.55 24.69
CA ASN A 70 6.88 -15.38 24.50
C ASN A 70 6.35 -15.43 23.04
N GLY A 71 7.21 -15.18 22.05
CA GLY A 71 6.83 -15.15 20.64
C GLY A 71 5.91 -13.99 20.21
N LYS A 72 5.52 -13.11 21.14
CA LYS A 72 4.51 -12.06 20.91
C LYS A 72 5.05 -10.64 21.04
N LEU A 73 5.96 -10.39 21.97
CA LEU A 73 6.45 -9.04 22.27
C LEU A 73 7.95 -8.95 22.04
N ASN A 74 8.41 -7.88 21.40
CA ASN A 74 9.84 -7.56 21.33
C ASN A 74 10.19 -6.59 22.46
N LEU A 75 11.19 -6.95 23.25
CA LEU A 75 11.81 -6.12 24.28
C LEU A 75 13.11 -5.57 23.71
N ALA A 76 13.34 -4.27 23.84
CA ALA A 76 14.52 -3.62 23.28
C ALA A 76 15.24 -2.75 24.32
N VAL A 77 16.57 -2.77 24.27
CA VAL A 77 17.43 -1.80 24.94
C VAL A 77 18.08 -0.95 23.86
N LEU A 78 17.69 0.32 23.79
CA LEU A 78 18.20 1.30 22.82
C LEU A 78 19.31 2.14 23.44
N ALA A 79 20.38 2.40 22.68
CA ALA A 79 21.46 3.28 23.10
C ALA A 79 21.31 4.68 22.47
N ILE A 80 21.05 5.71 23.27
CA ILE A 80 20.94 7.11 22.84
C ILE A 80 22.01 8.00 23.49
N GLU A 81 22.56 8.96 22.76
CA GLU A 81 23.52 9.93 23.30
C GLU A 81 22.79 11.21 23.77
N ALA A 82 23.28 11.85 24.84
CA ALA A 82 22.62 13.00 25.47
C ALA A 82 22.44 14.25 24.59
N GLN A 83 23.12 14.30 23.44
CA GLN A 83 23.08 15.41 22.48
C GLN A 83 22.08 15.19 21.34
N ASP A 84 21.42 14.03 21.29
CA ASP A 84 20.42 13.74 20.27
C ASP A 84 19.11 14.49 20.55
N LYS A 85 18.56 15.15 19.51
CA LYS A 85 17.26 15.81 19.57
C LYS A 85 16.23 14.99 18.79
N ILE A 86 15.07 14.77 19.40
CA ILE A 86 13.92 14.15 18.74
C ILE A 86 12.97 15.26 18.29
N TYR A 87 12.55 15.20 17.02
CA TYR A 87 11.51 16.07 16.48
C TYR A 87 10.16 15.35 16.51
N PRO A 88 9.04 16.05 16.80
CA PRO A 88 7.72 15.44 16.76
C PRO A 88 7.37 15.02 15.33
N VAL A 89 6.71 13.86 15.20
CA VAL A 89 6.25 13.31 13.92
C VAL A 89 4.74 13.09 14.00
N ILE A 90 4.01 13.57 12.97
CA ILE A 90 2.60 13.27 12.76
C ILE A 90 2.53 12.26 11.61
N THR A 91 2.04 11.06 11.89
CA THR A 91 1.88 10.00 10.89
C THR A 91 0.43 9.92 10.44
N LEU A 92 0.20 9.98 9.14
CA LEU A 92 -1.11 9.73 8.50
C LEU A 92 -1.04 8.39 7.76
N VAL A 93 -2.07 7.56 7.91
CA VAL A 93 -2.20 6.30 7.17
C VAL A 93 -3.29 6.49 6.13
N PHE A 94 -2.96 6.37 4.85
CA PHE A 94 -3.91 6.53 3.76
C PHE A 94 -4.39 5.16 3.26
N TYR A 95 -5.68 4.88 3.46
CA TYR A 95 -6.34 3.68 2.98
C TYR A 95 -7.28 4.02 1.84
N TYR A 96 -7.17 3.27 0.74
CA TYR A 96 -7.83 3.59 -0.51
C TYR A 96 -8.39 2.36 -1.21
N ASP A 97 -8.81 1.32 -0.49
CA ASP A 97 -9.47 0.16 -1.10
C ASP A 97 -10.96 0.46 -1.42
N MET A 98 -11.66 -0.48 -2.08
CA MET A 98 -13.10 -0.34 -2.41
C MET A 98 -14.03 -0.57 -1.23
N LYS A 99 -13.52 -1.10 -0.11
CA LYS A 99 -14.30 -1.33 1.10
C LYS A 99 -13.90 -0.27 2.10
N GLU A 100 -14.84 0.15 2.94
CA GLU A 100 -14.50 0.94 4.11
C GLU A 100 -13.56 0.18 5.03
N TRP A 101 -12.71 0.91 5.73
CA TRP A 101 -11.86 0.33 6.75
C TRP A 101 -12.68 -0.11 7.96
N ASP A 102 -12.59 -1.39 8.29
CA ASP A 102 -13.27 -2.05 9.41
C ASP A 102 -12.29 -2.75 10.38
N ALA A 103 -11.00 -2.45 10.26
CA ALA A 103 -9.95 -3.06 11.07
C ALA A 103 -9.42 -2.11 12.18
N ALA A 104 -8.36 -2.55 12.87
CA ALA A 104 -7.74 -1.85 13.98
C ALA A 104 -7.43 -0.37 13.70
N ILE A 105 -7.74 0.52 14.67
CA ILE A 105 -7.43 1.96 14.65
C ILE A 105 -6.46 2.39 15.77
N ASP A 106 -5.92 1.41 16.48
CA ASP A 106 -4.93 1.58 17.53
C ASP A 106 -3.93 0.41 17.50
N LEU A 107 -2.72 0.63 18.03
CA LEU A 107 -1.66 -0.37 17.95
C LEU A 107 -1.91 -1.59 18.81
N TYR A 108 -2.62 -1.48 19.94
CA TYR A 108 -2.91 -2.65 20.77
C TYR A 108 -3.76 -3.67 20.03
N ASP A 109 -4.76 -3.19 19.30
CA ASP A 109 -5.61 -4.01 18.44
C ASP A 109 -4.82 -4.59 17.27
N MET A 110 -4.02 -3.76 16.60
CA MET A 110 -3.21 -4.16 15.45
C MET A 110 -2.14 -5.21 15.81
N MET A 111 -1.53 -5.10 16.99
CA MET A 111 -0.57 -6.08 17.51
C MET A 111 -1.24 -7.31 18.12
N GLY A 112 -2.57 -7.29 18.34
CA GLY A 112 -3.31 -8.37 18.98
C GLY A 112 -2.92 -8.60 20.44
N ILE A 113 -2.49 -7.55 21.16
CA ILE A 113 -1.99 -7.62 22.54
C ILE A 113 -2.94 -7.04 23.59
N LYS A 114 -4.18 -6.66 23.20
CA LYS A 114 -5.15 -6.05 24.13
C LYS A 114 -5.32 -6.88 25.41
N ALA A 115 -5.47 -8.20 25.26
CA ALA A 115 -5.62 -9.11 26.39
C ALA A 115 -4.39 -9.15 27.31
N GLU A 116 -3.18 -9.16 26.74
CA GLU A 116 -1.93 -9.16 27.49
C GLU A 116 -1.72 -7.84 28.26
N VAL A 117 -2.06 -6.71 27.64
CA VAL A 117 -1.96 -5.39 28.28
C VAL A 117 -3.01 -5.19 29.37
N GLU A 118 -4.20 -5.78 29.21
CA GLU A 118 -5.21 -5.85 30.27
C GLU A 118 -4.77 -6.74 31.44
N LYS A 119 -4.16 -7.89 31.12
CA LYS A 119 -3.62 -8.83 32.13
C LYS A 119 -2.44 -8.24 32.89
N TYR A 120 -1.57 -7.46 32.25
CA TYR A 120 -0.41 -6.83 32.85
C TYR A 120 -0.45 -5.30 32.68
N PRO A 121 -1.19 -4.56 33.54
CA PRO A 121 -1.41 -3.11 33.37
C PRO A 121 -0.12 -2.27 33.34
N LEU A 122 0.98 -2.75 33.94
CA LEU A 122 2.29 -2.12 33.88
C LEU A 122 2.79 -1.94 32.44
N LEU A 123 2.42 -2.84 31.52
CA LEU A 123 2.80 -2.74 30.11
C LEU A 123 2.28 -1.45 29.45
N LYS A 124 1.19 -0.84 29.95
CA LYS A 124 0.67 0.44 29.44
C LYS A 124 1.65 1.61 29.61
N GLN A 125 2.59 1.51 30.55
CA GLN A 125 3.59 2.55 30.80
C GLN A 125 4.77 2.48 29.81
N TYR A 126 5.00 1.32 29.21
CA TYR A 126 6.16 1.05 28.36
C TYR A 126 5.80 0.80 26.89
N ILE A 127 4.58 0.30 26.63
CA ILE A 127 4.06 0.08 25.28
C ILE A 127 3.03 1.18 24.99
N SER A 128 3.43 2.17 24.21
CA SER A 128 2.56 3.24 23.75
C SER A 128 1.44 2.71 22.85
N ASN A 129 0.19 2.98 23.21
CA ASN A 129 -0.93 2.77 22.30
C ASN A 129 -1.10 4.00 21.40
N TYR A 130 -0.52 3.98 20.22
CA TYR A 130 -0.70 5.07 19.26
C TYR A 130 -2.04 4.92 18.55
N HIS A 131 -2.80 6.02 18.51
CA HIS A 131 -3.94 6.13 17.61
C HIS A 131 -3.44 6.22 16.17
N ILE A 132 -4.08 5.46 15.28
CA ILE A 132 -3.81 5.50 13.85
C ILE A 132 -4.63 6.64 13.25
N ASN A 133 -3.96 7.70 12.78
CA ASN A 133 -4.61 8.79 12.05
C ASN A 133 -4.93 8.31 10.63
N LEU A 134 -5.98 7.51 10.51
CA LEU A 134 -6.42 6.90 9.27
C LEU A 134 -7.21 7.89 8.41
N ILE A 135 -6.81 8.01 7.15
CA ILE A 135 -7.57 8.65 6.09
C ILE A 135 -8.12 7.52 5.21
N ASP A 136 -9.40 7.22 5.39
CA ASP A 136 -10.14 6.27 4.57
C ASP A 136 -10.77 7.01 3.39
N ALA A 137 -10.30 6.73 2.17
CA ALA A 137 -10.76 7.40 0.95
C ALA A 137 -12.27 7.28 0.72
N GLU A 138 -12.90 6.18 1.13
CA GLU A 138 -14.35 5.97 0.97
C GLU A 138 -15.17 6.84 1.94
N ARG A 139 -14.57 7.28 3.06
CA ARG A 139 -15.22 8.11 4.09
C ARG A 139 -14.97 9.60 3.91
N ILE A 140 -14.30 10.02 2.84
CA ILE A 140 -14.07 11.44 2.57
C ILE A 140 -15.37 12.08 2.07
N GLU A 141 -16.10 12.69 3.00
CA GLU A 141 -17.37 13.37 2.70
C GLU A 141 -17.18 14.70 1.95
N LYS A 142 -16.06 15.39 2.20
CA LYS A 142 -15.80 16.77 1.74
C LYS A 142 -14.48 16.91 0.96
N PRO A 143 -14.40 16.39 -0.28
CA PRO A 143 -13.20 16.52 -1.10
C PRO A 143 -12.74 17.97 -1.32
N GLU A 144 -13.65 18.95 -1.26
CA GLU A 144 -13.36 20.38 -1.47
C GLU A 144 -12.36 20.99 -0.47
N MET A 145 -12.03 20.27 0.60
CA MET A 145 -10.98 20.67 1.55
C MET A 145 -9.56 20.56 0.95
N PHE A 146 -9.38 19.77 -0.11
CA PHE A 146 -8.12 19.63 -0.81
C PHE A 146 -7.99 20.70 -1.90
N ARG A 147 -6.82 21.35 -1.99
CA ARG A 147 -6.58 22.48 -2.91
C ARG A 147 -5.69 22.12 -4.10
N THR A 148 -5.32 20.86 -4.21
CA THR A 148 -4.47 20.31 -5.28
C THR A 148 -5.24 19.23 -6.02
N ASP A 149 -4.60 18.62 -7.01
CA ASP A 149 -5.00 17.41 -7.72
C ASP A 149 -5.60 16.30 -6.85
N LEU A 150 -5.22 16.26 -5.57
CA LEU A 150 -5.80 15.34 -4.58
C LEU A 150 -7.33 15.52 -4.47
N HIS A 151 -7.85 16.73 -4.68
CA HIS A 151 -9.30 16.99 -4.76
C HIS A 151 -9.96 16.13 -5.82
N GLU A 152 -9.46 16.23 -7.06
CA GLU A 152 -10.05 15.55 -8.21
C GLU A 152 -9.85 14.05 -8.14
N VAL A 153 -8.66 13.61 -7.72
CA VAL A 153 -8.35 12.20 -7.58
C VAL A 153 -9.22 11.55 -6.50
N LEU A 154 -9.39 12.17 -5.33
CA LEU A 154 -10.24 11.62 -4.25
C LEU A 154 -11.73 11.70 -4.61
N GLY A 155 -12.18 12.79 -5.22
CA GLY A 155 -13.56 12.94 -5.68
C GLY A 155 -13.94 11.83 -6.66
N MET A 156 -13.03 11.52 -7.58
CA MET A 156 -13.17 10.41 -8.53
C MET A 156 -13.26 9.04 -7.84
N LEU A 157 -12.56 8.79 -6.72
CA LEU A 157 -12.57 7.49 -6.05
C LEU A 157 -13.96 7.07 -5.57
N ARG A 158 -14.82 8.04 -5.24
CA ARG A 158 -16.21 7.79 -4.82
C ARG A 158 -17.03 7.03 -5.86
N TYR A 159 -16.61 7.08 -7.12
CA TYR A 159 -17.29 6.43 -8.24
C TYR A 159 -16.54 5.19 -8.75
N ARG A 160 -15.54 4.68 -8.03
CA ARG A 160 -14.70 3.55 -8.50
C ARG A 160 -15.52 2.27 -8.80
N GLY A 161 -16.67 2.10 -8.17
CA GLY A 161 -17.62 1.01 -8.44
C GLY A 161 -18.76 1.36 -9.41
N ASP A 162 -18.94 2.64 -9.74
CA ASP A 162 -20.02 3.14 -10.60
C ASP A 162 -19.45 3.68 -11.91
N LYS A 163 -19.51 2.87 -12.97
CA LYS A 163 -18.97 3.23 -14.29
C LYS A 163 -19.61 4.48 -14.86
N SER A 164 -20.93 4.64 -14.71
CA SER A 164 -21.67 5.77 -15.26
C SER A 164 -21.37 7.04 -14.48
N GLY A 165 -21.43 6.97 -13.15
CA GLY A 165 -21.06 8.09 -12.27
C GLY A 165 -19.61 8.53 -12.46
N LEU A 166 -18.69 7.58 -12.65
CA LEU A 166 -17.28 7.88 -12.89
C LEU A 166 -17.09 8.63 -14.22
N GLN A 167 -17.76 8.19 -15.28
CA GLN A 167 -17.69 8.88 -16.58
C GLN A 167 -18.25 10.31 -16.47
N THR A 168 -19.39 10.48 -15.80
CA THR A 168 -19.96 11.80 -15.55
C THR A 168 -19.00 12.69 -14.76
N TYR A 169 -18.42 12.19 -13.68
CA TYR A 169 -17.48 12.96 -12.86
C TYR A 169 -16.25 13.41 -13.65
N VAL A 170 -15.66 12.52 -14.44
CA VAL A 170 -14.47 12.83 -15.25
C VAL A 170 -14.81 13.88 -16.32
N ASN A 171 -15.99 13.77 -16.95
CA ASN A 171 -16.43 14.73 -17.95
C ASN A 171 -16.77 16.10 -17.34
N ASP A 172 -17.40 16.13 -16.16
CA ASP A 172 -17.71 17.38 -15.44
C ASP A 172 -16.43 18.13 -15.02
N ASN A 173 -15.32 17.40 -14.82
CA ASN A 173 -14.01 17.94 -14.44
C ASN A 173 -12.98 17.84 -15.59
N GLU A 174 -13.44 17.93 -16.84
CA GLU A 174 -12.63 17.74 -18.05
C GLU A 174 -11.36 18.62 -18.07
N SER A 175 -11.43 19.85 -17.55
CA SER A 175 -10.28 20.77 -17.51
C SER A 175 -9.06 20.19 -16.79
N TYR A 176 -9.28 19.30 -15.82
CA TYR A 176 -8.23 18.58 -15.11
C TYR A 176 -7.85 17.29 -15.84
N PHE A 177 -8.84 16.43 -16.09
CA PHE A 177 -8.62 15.08 -16.61
C PHE A 177 -8.12 15.03 -18.06
N SER A 178 -8.30 16.09 -18.84
CA SER A 178 -7.80 16.16 -20.22
C SER A 178 -6.29 16.44 -20.33
N ASN A 179 -5.65 16.87 -19.25
CA ASN A 179 -4.26 17.36 -19.29
C ASN A 179 -3.44 16.93 -18.06
N LEU A 180 -3.50 15.64 -17.72
CA LEU A 180 -2.77 15.09 -16.57
C LEU A 180 -1.29 14.93 -16.86
N ASP A 181 -0.45 15.18 -15.86
CA ASP A 181 0.92 14.69 -15.89
C ASP A 181 0.97 13.16 -15.73
N GLN A 182 2.15 12.59 -15.97
CA GLN A 182 2.37 11.16 -15.94
C GLN A 182 2.14 10.53 -14.56
N ASP A 183 2.53 11.21 -13.48
CA ASP A 183 2.42 10.69 -12.12
C ASP A 183 0.94 10.66 -11.69
N SER A 184 0.21 11.73 -11.98
CA SER A 184 -1.24 11.83 -11.75
C SER A 184 -2.01 10.77 -12.54
N TYR A 185 -1.68 10.57 -13.82
CA TYR A 185 -2.30 9.53 -14.64
C TYR A 185 -2.04 8.12 -14.07
N TYR A 186 -0.80 7.83 -13.64
CA TYR A 186 -0.44 6.56 -13.03
C TYR A 186 -1.16 6.32 -11.70
N ALA A 187 -1.22 7.34 -10.85
CA ALA A 187 -1.94 7.29 -9.58
C ALA A 187 -3.41 6.97 -9.81
N ILE A 188 -4.07 7.67 -10.74
CA ILE A 188 -5.47 7.41 -11.10
C ILE A 188 -5.67 5.98 -11.62
N GLY A 189 -4.82 5.53 -12.55
CA GLY A 189 -4.89 4.16 -13.08
C GLY A 189 -4.72 3.09 -11.99
N SER A 190 -3.83 3.36 -11.03
CA SER A 190 -3.56 2.49 -9.88
C SER A 190 -4.73 2.47 -8.90
N PHE A 191 -5.29 3.64 -8.58
CA PHE A 191 -6.45 3.74 -7.71
C PHE A 191 -7.68 3.05 -8.31
N LEU A 192 -7.93 3.23 -9.61
CA LEU A 192 -9.00 2.50 -10.31
C LEU A 192 -8.72 0.99 -10.47
N LYS A 193 -7.53 0.51 -10.08
CA LYS A 193 -7.08 -0.86 -10.32
C LYS A 193 -7.18 -1.26 -11.81
N SER A 194 -7.02 -0.29 -12.72
CA SER A 194 -7.19 -0.50 -14.15
C SER A 194 -5.86 -0.84 -14.83
N LYS A 195 -5.61 -2.15 -14.99
CA LYS A 195 -4.42 -2.66 -15.71
C LYS A 195 -4.31 -2.14 -17.16
N ARG A 196 -5.43 -1.76 -17.79
CA ARG A 196 -5.43 -1.24 -19.16
C ARG A 196 -4.93 0.20 -19.22
N LEU A 197 -5.30 1.05 -18.25
CA LEU A 197 -4.76 2.41 -18.15
C LEU A 197 -3.25 2.38 -17.89
N LEU A 198 -2.80 1.48 -17.00
CA LEU A 198 -1.38 1.34 -16.67
C LEU A 198 -0.50 0.92 -17.86
N LYS A 199 -1.04 0.10 -18.78
CA LYS A 199 -0.30 -0.39 -19.97
C LYS A 199 -0.06 0.69 -21.04
N LYS A 200 -0.89 1.74 -21.12
CA LYS A 200 -0.73 2.80 -22.13
C LYS A 200 0.54 3.64 -21.93
N ILE A 201 1.13 3.61 -20.73
CA ILE A 201 2.32 4.39 -20.36
C ILE A 201 3.62 3.70 -20.83
N GLU A 202 3.62 2.37 -20.99
CA GLU A 202 4.82 1.61 -21.38
C GLU A 202 5.22 1.81 -22.86
N ALA A 203 4.28 2.24 -23.72
CA ALA A 203 4.49 2.40 -25.16
C ALA A 203 5.17 3.73 -25.56
N ASP A 204 5.09 4.78 -24.73
CA ASP A 204 5.48 6.15 -25.09
C ASP A 204 6.81 6.64 -24.47
N ASN A 205 7.51 5.78 -23.72
CA ASN A 205 8.77 6.13 -23.01
C ASN A 205 10.03 6.23 -23.90
N GLN A 206 9.90 6.38 -25.22
CA GLN A 206 11.04 6.45 -26.16
C GLN A 206 11.64 7.85 -26.38
N GLY A 207 11.34 8.86 -25.55
CA GLY A 207 12.18 10.05 -25.45
C GLY A 207 11.44 11.39 -25.35
N ARG A 208 11.40 11.91 -24.12
CA ARG A 208 11.24 13.32 -23.69
C ARG A 208 10.19 14.21 -24.39
N LYS A 209 9.11 14.48 -23.67
CA LYS A 209 8.61 15.81 -23.21
C LYS A 209 7.63 15.52 -22.06
N GLU A 210 7.25 16.50 -21.24
CA GLU A 210 6.10 16.37 -20.32
C GLU A 210 4.92 15.80 -21.12
N ILE A 211 4.65 14.50 -20.97
CA ILE A 211 3.56 13.84 -21.67
C ILE A 211 2.31 14.19 -20.89
N ARG A 212 1.53 15.11 -21.45
CA ARG A 212 0.19 15.38 -20.94
C ARG A 212 -0.75 14.30 -21.49
N LEU A 213 -1.37 13.57 -20.57
CA LEU A 213 -2.22 12.43 -20.89
C LEU A 213 -3.69 12.82 -20.69
N ASN A 214 -4.51 12.53 -21.70
CA ASN A 214 -5.95 12.77 -21.66
C ASN A 214 -6.66 11.53 -21.10
N MET A 215 -7.15 11.63 -19.87
CA MET A 215 -7.88 10.55 -19.19
C MET A 215 -9.29 10.37 -19.74
N CYS A 216 -9.97 11.45 -20.12
CA CYS A 216 -11.33 11.39 -20.67
C CYS A 216 -11.36 10.46 -21.89
N LYS A 217 -10.46 10.72 -22.84
CA LYS A 217 -10.26 9.88 -24.03
C LYS A 217 -9.89 8.44 -23.67
N ALA A 218 -9.01 8.26 -22.68
CA ALA A 218 -8.59 6.93 -22.27
C ALA A 218 -9.74 6.10 -21.66
N LEU A 219 -10.64 6.73 -20.91
CA LEU A 219 -11.82 6.08 -20.34
C LEU A 219 -12.91 5.84 -21.39
N GLU A 220 -13.13 6.78 -22.32
CA GLU A 220 -14.03 6.59 -23.45
C GLU A 220 -13.62 5.39 -24.32
N GLU A 221 -12.35 5.31 -24.72
CA GLU A 221 -11.83 4.17 -25.46
C GLU A 221 -12.03 2.85 -24.70
N LEU A 222 -11.85 2.85 -23.37
CA LEU A 222 -12.10 1.66 -22.55
C LEU A 222 -13.58 1.26 -22.48
N TYR A 223 -14.47 2.25 -22.52
CA TYR A 223 -15.91 2.03 -22.54
C TYR A 223 -16.36 1.45 -23.89
N GLU A 224 -15.90 2.03 -24.99
CA GLU A 224 -16.16 1.55 -26.35
C GLU A 224 -15.63 0.12 -26.57
N ASP A 225 -14.37 -0.15 -26.17
CA ASP A 225 -13.78 -1.49 -26.18
C ASP A 225 -14.64 -2.50 -25.40
N GLY A 226 -15.24 -2.05 -24.28
CA GLY A 226 -16.11 -2.86 -23.44
C GLY A 226 -17.44 -3.21 -24.12
N ILE A 227 -18.06 -2.24 -24.80
CA ILE A 227 -19.28 -2.45 -25.59
C ILE A 227 -18.99 -3.41 -26.75
N GLU A 228 -17.92 -3.17 -27.51
CA GLU A 228 -17.58 -4.02 -28.65
C GLU A 228 -17.33 -5.48 -28.21
N GLN A 229 -16.58 -5.68 -27.13
CA GLN A 229 -16.34 -7.02 -26.58
C GLN A 229 -17.65 -7.68 -26.13
N GLY A 230 -18.56 -6.94 -25.49
CA GLY A 230 -19.88 -7.45 -25.09
C GLY A 230 -20.77 -7.85 -26.28
N LYS A 231 -20.81 -7.01 -27.32
CA LYS A 231 -21.51 -7.34 -28.58
C LYS A 231 -20.89 -8.57 -29.24
N ARG A 232 -19.56 -8.67 -29.26
CA ARG A 232 -18.82 -9.80 -29.81
C ARG A 232 -19.11 -11.11 -29.06
N ASP A 233 -19.09 -11.11 -27.73
CA ASP A 233 -19.38 -12.29 -26.93
C ASP A 233 -20.84 -12.74 -27.11
N THR A 234 -21.76 -11.78 -27.20
CA THR A 234 -23.17 -12.04 -27.55
C THR A 234 -23.29 -12.67 -28.93
N ALA A 235 -22.59 -12.14 -29.93
CA ALA A 235 -22.58 -12.69 -31.28
C ALA A 235 -22.05 -14.13 -31.33
N ILE A 236 -20.99 -14.44 -30.57
CA ILE A 236 -20.44 -15.79 -30.44
C ILE A 236 -21.45 -16.75 -29.81
N ASN A 237 -22.13 -16.32 -28.75
CA ASN A 237 -23.15 -17.13 -28.07
C ASN A 237 -24.36 -17.41 -28.98
N LEU A 238 -24.88 -16.39 -29.67
CA LEU A 238 -25.97 -16.54 -30.64
C LEU A 238 -25.56 -17.45 -31.81
N LYS A 239 -24.30 -17.37 -32.26
CA LYS A 239 -23.79 -18.27 -33.29
C LYS A 239 -23.77 -19.73 -32.83
N ARG A 240 -23.42 -19.99 -31.56
CA ARG A 240 -23.46 -21.33 -30.96
C ARG A 240 -24.89 -21.87 -30.84
N MET A 241 -25.87 -20.99 -30.65
CA MET A 241 -27.30 -21.34 -30.63
C MET A 241 -27.90 -21.58 -32.03
N GLY A 242 -27.09 -21.46 -33.09
CA GLY A 242 -27.50 -21.79 -34.46
C GLY A 242 -28.11 -20.63 -35.26
N LEU A 243 -28.07 -19.40 -34.76
CA LEU A 243 -28.61 -18.24 -35.48
C LEU A 243 -27.79 -17.91 -36.74
N THR A 244 -28.46 -17.33 -37.74
CA THR A 244 -27.83 -16.84 -38.98
C THR A 244 -27.06 -15.55 -38.75
N LEU A 245 -26.14 -15.20 -39.66
CA LEU A 245 -25.35 -13.98 -39.53
C LEU A 245 -26.23 -12.72 -39.52
N ASP A 246 -27.30 -12.68 -40.32
CA ASP A 246 -28.22 -11.55 -40.39
C ASP A 246 -29.01 -11.38 -39.09
N GLN A 247 -29.46 -12.49 -38.48
CA GLN A 247 -30.16 -12.47 -37.19
C GLN A 247 -29.23 -11.99 -36.06
N ILE A 248 -27.96 -12.40 -36.08
CA ILE A 248 -26.97 -11.97 -35.10
C ILE A 248 -26.64 -10.48 -35.27
N ALA A 249 -26.42 -10.03 -36.51
CA ALA A 249 -26.18 -8.64 -36.85
C ALA A 249 -27.31 -7.72 -36.40
N GLN A 250 -28.56 -8.16 -36.61
CA GLN A 250 -29.73 -7.45 -36.09
C GLN A 250 -29.77 -7.43 -34.56
N ALA A 251 -29.46 -8.54 -33.89
CA ALA A 251 -29.55 -8.67 -32.44
C ALA A 251 -28.49 -7.87 -31.67
N VAL A 252 -27.31 -7.64 -32.25
CA VAL A 252 -26.24 -6.82 -31.64
C VAL A 252 -26.17 -5.41 -32.23
N GLU A 253 -27.12 -5.07 -33.10
CA GLU A 253 -27.24 -3.79 -33.80
C GLU A 253 -25.93 -3.40 -34.52
N GLU A 254 -25.42 -4.30 -35.36
CA GLU A 254 -24.19 -4.11 -36.13
C GLU A 254 -24.30 -4.58 -37.58
N ASN A 255 -23.33 -4.17 -38.40
CA ASN A 255 -23.27 -4.64 -39.78
C ASN A 255 -22.87 -6.13 -39.85
N VAL A 256 -23.49 -6.87 -40.78
CA VAL A 256 -23.19 -8.27 -41.07
C VAL A 256 -21.70 -8.49 -41.38
N SER A 257 -21.04 -7.52 -42.01
CA SER A 257 -19.60 -7.57 -42.29
C SER A 257 -18.75 -7.58 -41.01
N VAL A 258 -19.10 -6.75 -40.03
CA VAL A 258 -18.42 -6.64 -38.72
C VAL A 258 -18.61 -7.92 -37.92
N VAL A 259 -19.85 -8.41 -37.82
CA VAL A 259 -20.17 -9.68 -37.14
C VAL A 259 -19.46 -10.87 -37.78
N ARG A 260 -19.32 -10.87 -39.11
CA ARG A 260 -18.56 -11.90 -39.82
C ARG A 260 -17.08 -11.92 -39.38
N VAL A 261 -16.43 -10.76 -39.32
CA VAL A 261 -15.03 -10.63 -38.87
C VAL A 261 -14.87 -11.12 -37.43
N TRP A 262 -15.78 -10.73 -36.53
CA TRP A 262 -15.75 -11.16 -35.13
C TRP A 262 -15.81 -12.69 -34.97
N LEU A 263 -16.67 -13.35 -35.75
CA LEU A 263 -16.90 -14.79 -35.72
C LEU A 263 -15.80 -15.57 -36.46
N GLU A 264 -15.22 -15.03 -37.54
CA GLU A 264 -14.09 -15.64 -38.25
C GLU A 264 -12.83 -15.66 -37.40
N GLY A 265 -12.53 -14.58 -36.66
CA GLY A 265 -11.41 -14.52 -35.72
C GLY A 265 -11.51 -15.48 -34.53
N SER A 266 -12.73 -15.98 -34.21
CA SER A 266 -12.96 -16.93 -33.11
C SER A 266 -12.61 -18.38 -33.46
N LYS A 267 -12.48 -18.71 -34.75
CA LYS A 267 -12.09 -20.06 -35.22
C LYS A 267 -10.60 -20.37 -35.02
N LEU A 268 -9.77 -19.38 -34.71
CA LEU A 268 -8.31 -19.50 -34.56
C LEU A 268 -7.84 -19.83 -33.13
N LYS A 269 -8.74 -19.98 -32.15
CA LYS A 269 -8.41 -20.36 -30.76
C LYS A 269 -8.96 -21.75 -30.38
N LYS A 270 -8.74 -22.75 -31.22
CA LYS A 270 -8.93 -24.16 -30.87
C LYS A 270 -7.57 -24.87 -30.88
#